data_AF-A0A819FMZ6-F1
#
_entry.id   AF-A0A819FMZ6-F1
#
_cell.length_a   1.000
_cell.length_b   1.000
_cell.length_c   1.000
_cell.angle_alpha   90.00
_cell.angle_beta   90.00
_cell.angle_gamma   90.00
#
_symmetry.space_group_name_H-M   'P 1'
#
loop_
_entity.id
_entity.type
_entity.pdbx_description
1 polymer ?
#
loop_
_entity_poly.entity_id
_entity_poly.type
_entity_poly.pdbx_seq_one_letter_code
_entity_poly.pdbx_strand_id
1 'polypeptide(L)'
;MSVSQLYFVLFYQSILLCIFGWGPIGHSLVARLAQSQLDLSTNNWIQNYIPGDLLGNLSAIASWPDIILYPDTNPLDYNKWQWSRELHFINTPDWYCEYISIRDCMNNRCIEVALKNYSQRLID
;
A
#
# COMPACT_ATOMS: atom_id res chain seq x y z
N MET A 1 4.05 -36.99 21.85
CA MET A 1 4.59 -35.61 21.87
C MET A 1 4.62 -35.15 23.31
N SER A 2 5.73 -34.60 23.79
CA SER A 2 5.79 -34.03 25.14
C SER A 2 5.01 -32.71 25.20
N VAL A 3 4.55 -32.34 26.40
CA VAL A 3 3.90 -31.05 26.65
C VAL A 3 4.79 -29.88 26.19
N SER A 4 6.11 -30.00 26.34
CA SER A 4 7.08 -29.01 25.85
C SER A 4 7.12 -28.89 24.32
N GLN A 5 6.97 -30.00 23.58
CA GLN A 5 6.89 -29.97 22.13
C GLN A 5 5.60 -29.30 21.66
N LEU A 6 4.48 -29.50 22.37
CA LEU A 6 3.21 -28.87 22.06
C LEU A 6 3.28 -27.34 22.23
N TYR A 7 3.88 -26.86 23.31
CA TYR A 7 4.11 -25.42 23.53
C TYR A 7 5.04 -24.81 22.47
N PHE A 8 6.08 -25.53 22.07
CA PHE A 8 6.98 -25.09 20.99
C PHE A 8 6.25 -24.97 19.65
N VAL A 9 5.41 -25.95 19.28
CA VAL A 9 4.61 -25.90 18.05
C VAL A 9 3.60 -24.76 18.08
N LEU A 10 2.86 -24.58 19.19
CA LEU A 10 1.87 -23.50 19.32
C LEU A 10 2.52 -22.11 19.28
N PHE A 11 3.68 -21.93 19.92
CA PHE A 11 4.44 -20.68 19.88
C PHE A 11 4.96 -20.35 18.47
N TYR A 12 5.51 -21.35 17.75
CA TYR A 12 5.94 -21.18 16.35
C TYR A 12 4.78 -20.84 15.42
N GLN A 13 3.62 -21.49 15.60
CA GLN A 13 2.40 -21.21 14.82
C GLN A 13 1.90 -19.78 15.03
N SER A 14 1.99 -19.25 16.26
CA SER A 14 1.59 -17.86 16.58
C SER A 14 2.53 -16.80 16.02
N ILE A 15 3.82 -17.09 15.84
CA ILE A 15 4.80 -16.13 15.26
C ILE A 15 4.63 -16.02 13.74
N LEU A 16 4.17 -17.08 13.08
CA LEU A 16 4.00 -17.14 11.62
C LEU A 16 2.82 -16.33 11.06
N LEU A 17 1.93 -15.80 11.92
CA LEU A 17 0.71 -15.11 11.50
C LEU A 17 0.79 -13.57 11.54
N CYS A 18 1.94 -13.00 11.92
CA CYS A 18 2.15 -11.56 11.74
C CYS A 18 2.43 -11.27 10.26
N ILE A 19 1.37 -11.10 9.48
CA ILE A 19 1.47 -10.54 8.13
C ILE A 19 1.67 -9.04 8.28
N PHE A 20 2.90 -8.59 8.05
CA PHE A 20 3.20 -7.16 7.98
C PHE A 20 2.76 -6.61 6.63
N GLY A 21 2.33 -5.34 6.61
CA GLY A 21 2.16 -4.60 5.37
C GLY A 21 3.48 -4.48 4.60
N TRP A 22 3.39 -4.11 3.32
CA TRP A 22 4.59 -3.90 2.52
C TRP A 22 5.38 -2.69 3.02
N GLY A 23 6.70 -2.86 3.14
CA GLY A 23 7.63 -1.73 3.24
C GLY A 23 8.11 -1.29 1.85
N PRO A 24 9.11 -0.41 1.77
CA PRO A 24 9.58 0.15 0.50
C PRO A 24 9.97 -0.89 -0.54
N ILE A 25 10.64 -1.97 -0.11
CA ILE A 25 11.04 -3.08 -1.01
C ILE A 25 9.81 -3.77 -1.62
N GLY A 26 8.76 -3.98 -0.82
CA GLY A 26 7.52 -4.60 -1.27
C GLY A 26 6.81 -3.75 -2.31
N HIS A 27 6.64 -2.46 -2.01
CA HIS A 27 6.04 -1.50 -2.95
C HIS A 27 6.82 -1.42 -4.26
N SER A 28 8.14 -1.31 -4.21
CA SER A 28 8.98 -1.30 -5.42
C SER A 28 8.88 -2.59 -6.22
N LEU A 29 8.82 -3.75 -5.57
CA LEU A 29 8.69 -5.04 -6.26
C LEU A 29 7.35 -5.14 -6.99
N VAL A 30 6.24 -4.80 -6.33
CA VAL A 30 4.90 -4.79 -6.95
C VAL A 30 4.87 -3.84 -8.14
N ALA A 31 5.39 -2.61 -7.99
CA ALA A 31 5.44 -1.63 -9.07
C ALA A 31 6.28 -2.11 -10.25
N ARG A 32 7.41 -2.78 -10.01
CA ARG A 32 8.25 -3.35 -11.07
C ARG A 32 7.54 -4.46 -11.83
N LEU A 33 6.88 -5.36 -11.12
CA LEU A 33 6.12 -6.46 -11.73
C LEU A 33 4.96 -5.92 -12.56
N ALA A 34 4.23 -4.93 -12.05
CA ALA A 34 3.17 -4.25 -12.80
C ALA A 34 3.73 -3.59 -14.07
N GLN A 35 4.83 -2.84 -13.95
CA GLN A 35 5.45 -2.16 -15.09
C GLN A 35 5.88 -3.11 -16.20
N SER A 36 6.38 -4.31 -15.85
CA SER A 36 6.74 -5.34 -16.85
C SER A 36 5.58 -5.92 -17.66
N GLN A 37 4.33 -5.68 -17.22
CA GLN A 37 3.12 -6.15 -17.88
C GLN A 37 2.43 -5.06 -18.71
N LEU A 38 2.94 -3.82 -18.66
CA LEU A 38 2.36 -2.70 -19.40
C LEU A 38 2.75 -2.73 -20.87
N ASP A 39 1.81 -2.35 -21.75
CA ASP A 39 2.12 -2.13 -23.15
C ASP A 39 3.01 -0.89 -23.37
N LEU A 40 3.52 -0.74 -24.59
CA LEU A 40 4.39 0.38 -24.96
C LEU A 40 3.68 1.73 -24.82
N SER A 41 2.39 1.79 -25.15
CA SER A 41 1.63 3.04 -25.10
C SER A 41 1.47 3.56 -23.67
N THR A 42 1.22 2.65 -22.73
CA THR A 42 1.06 2.94 -21.30
C THR A 42 2.41 3.30 -20.67
N ASN A 43 3.49 2.60 -21.03
CA ASN A 43 4.84 2.97 -20.57
C ASN A 43 5.24 4.38 -21.03
N ASN A 44 4.96 4.73 -22.28
CA ASN A 44 5.22 6.08 -22.81
C ASN A 44 4.37 7.14 -22.10
N TRP A 45 3.11 6.83 -21.79
CA TRP A 45 2.25 7.74 -21.02
C TRP A 45 2.81 7.97 -19.61
N ILE A 46 3.19 6.90 -18.89
CA ILE A 46 3.80 7.01 -17.54
C ILE A 46 5.07 7.87 -17.57
N GLN A 47 5.93 7.66 -18.57
CA GLN A 47 7.18 8.42 -18.70
C GLN A 47 6.95 9.93 -18.80
N ASN A 48 5.83 10.37 -19.38
CA ASN A 48 5.46 11.78 -19.48
C ASN A 48 4.65 12.27 -18.27
N TYR A 49 4.02 11.38 -17.51
CA TYR A 49 3.13 11.72 -16.39
C TYR A 49 3.88 11.89 -15.06
N ILE A 50 4.88 11.05 -14.77
CA ILE A 50 5.64 11.11 -13.52
C ILE A 50 6.83 12.09 -13.63
N PRO A 51 7.44 12.54 -12.50
CA PRO A 51 8.61 13.42 -12.53
C PRO A 51 9.70 12.92 -13.48
N GLY A 52 10.21 13.82 -14.33
CA GLY A 52 11.09 13.45 -15.44
C GLY A 52 12.42 12.85 -15.03
N ASP A 53 12.91 13.17 -13.83
CA ASP A 53 14.11 12.58 -13.22
C ASP A 53 13.96 11.08 -12.90
N LEU A 54 12.73 10.58 -12.81
CA LEU A 54 12.45 9.16 -12.61
C LEU A 54 12.42 8.35 -13.90
N LEU A 55 12.45 9.00 -15.07
CA LEU A 55 12.48 8.36 -16.40
C LEU A 55 11.41 7.25 -16.57
N GLY A 56 10.21 7.45 -16.01
CA GLY A 56 9.13 6.46 -16.07
C GLY A 56 9.27 5.28 -15.10
N ASN A 57 10.26 5.24 -14.21
CA ASN A 57 10.46 4.14 -13.27
C ASN A 57 9.43 4.14 -12.14
N LEU A 58 8.40 3.29 -12.25
CA LEU A 58 7.36 3.17 -11.23
C LEU A 58 7.90 2.68 -9.88
N SER A 59 8.94 1.87 -9.89
CA SER A 59 9.52 1.31 -8.64
C SER A 59 10.13 2.39 -7.76
N ALA A 60 10.60 3.49 -8.37
CA ALA A 60 11.23 4.61 -7.68
C ALA A 60 10.22 5.51 -6.95
N ILE A 61 8.98 5.57 -7.43
CA ILE A 61 7.90 6.39 -6.82
C ILE A 61 6.91 5.58 -5.98
N ALA A 62 6.97 4.24 -6.05
CA ALA A 62 5.98 3.35 -5.42
C ALA A 62 5.78 3.56 -3.90
N SER A 63 6.83 4.03 -3.20
CA SER A 63 6.76 4.30 -1.75
C SER A 63 6.47 5.77 -1.42
N TRP A 64 6.34 6.65 -2.42
CA TRP A 64 6.07 8.07 -2.20
C TRP A 64 4.84 8.33 -1.30
N PRO A 65 3.71 7.61 -1.45
CA PRO A 65 2.56 7.80 -0.58
C PRO A 65 2.84 7.56 0.91
N ASP A 66 3.75 6.64 1.25
CA ASP A 66 4.16 6.41 2.64
C ASP A 66 5.16 7.47 3.11
N ILE A 67 6.15 7.78 2.28
CA ILE A 67 7.25 8.71 2.57
C ILE A 67 6.72 10.11 2.90
N ILE A 68 5.70 10.61 2.21
CA ILE A 68 5.17 11.96 2.46
C ILE A 68 4.51 12.12 3.84
N LEU A 69 4.23 11.02 4.56
CA LEU A 69 3.51 11.04 5.83
C LEU A 69 4.41 11.29 7.05
N TYR A 70 5.74 11.28 6.90
CA TYR A 70 6.66 11.32 8.04
C TYR A 70 7.57 12.55 8.03
N PRO A 71 7.90 13.12 9.21
CA PRO A 71 8.69 14.35 9.30
C PRO A 71 10.17 14.17 8.92
N ASP A 72 10.72 12.97 9.04
CA ASP A 72 12.10 12.64 8.66
C ASP A 72 12.29 12.64 7.13
N THR A 73 11.23 12.33 6.40
CA THR A 73 11.23 12.14 4.95
C THR A 73 10.50 13.26 4.20
N ASN A 74 9.59 13.98 4.86
CA ASN A 74 8.88 15.15 4.34
C ASN A 74 8.78 16.27 5.41
N PRO A 75 9.91 16.85 5.86
CA PRO A 75 9.93 17.78 7.00
C PRO A 75 9.10 19.04 6.81
N LEU A 76 8.88 19.47 5.56
CA LEU A 76 8.17 20.73 5.26
C LEU A 76 6.65 20.56 5.23
N ASP A 77 6.17 19.44 4.69
CA ASP A 77 4.75 19.30 4.35
C ASP A 77 4.07 18.07 4.97
N TYR A 78 4.75 17.22 5.74
CA TYR A 78 4.14 15.96 6.23
C TYR A 78 2.78 16.15 6.93
N ASN A 79 2.59 17.25 7.67
CA ASN A 79 1.33 17.58 8.33
C ASN A 79 0.18 17.76 7.33
N LYS A 80 0.45 18.29 6.13
CA LYS A 80 -0.55 18.48 5.06
C LYS A 80 -0.97 17.16 4.41
N TRP A 81 -0.23 16.08 4.62
CA TRP A 81 -0.51 14.77 4.01
C TRP A 81 -1.15 13.79 4.99
N GLN A 82 -1.30 14.11 6.27
CA GLN A 82 -1.85 13.17 7.26
C GLN A 82 -3.27 12.66 6.92
N TRP A 83 -4.05 13.46 6.16
CA TRP A 83 -5.38 13.04 5.70
C TRP A 83 -5.34 11.81 4.80
N SER A 84 -4.22 11.51 4.12
CA SER A 84 -4.13 10.35 3.23
C SER A 84 -3.79 9.06 3.97
N ARG A 85 -3.46 9.10 5.26
CA ARG A 85 -3.06 7.90 6.03
C ARG A 85 -4.11 6.80 6.01
N GLU A 86 -5.38 7.16 6.17
CA GLU A 86 -6.51 6.22 6.15
C GLU A 86 -6.73 5.58 4.77
N LEU A 87 -6.16 6.15 3.71
CA LEU A 87 -6.27 5.60 2.36
C LEU A 87 -5.38 4.37 2.13
N HIS A 88 -4.49 4.01 3.06
CA HIS A 88 -3.55 2.90 2.90
C HIS A 88 -4.12 1.56 3.36
N PHE A 89 -5.27 1.55 4.03
CA PHE A 89 -5.82 0.34 4.63
C PHE A 89 -7.35 0.35 4.67
N ILE A 90 -7.90 -0.80 5.05
CA ILE A 90 -9.28 -0.99 5.51
C ILE A 90 -9.17 -1.77 6.81
N ASN A 91 -9.85 -1.31 7.86
CA ASN A 91 -9.94 -2.04 9.11
C ASN A 91 -11.25 -2.82 9.14
N THR A 92 -11.15 -4.15 9.18
CA THR A 92 -12.29 -5.04 9.44
C THR A 92 -12.37 -5.33 10.94
N PRO A 93 -13.55 -5.69 11.47
CA PRO A 93 -13.66 -6.15 12.86
C PRO A 93 -12.75 -7.35 13.12
N ASP A 94 -12.21 -7.42 14.35
CA ASP A 94 -11.37 -8.54 14.76
C ASP A 94 -12.07 -9.87 14.54
N TRP A 95 -11.32 -10.85 14.03
CA TRP A 95 -11.81 -12.22 13.76
C TRP A 95 -12.92 -12.30 12.71
N TYR A 96 -13.24 -11.20 12.02
CA TYR A 96 -14.21 -11.14 10.94
C TYR A 96 -13.48 -11.06 9.61
N CYS A 97 -13.25 -12.21 8.97
CA CYS A 97 -12.51 -12.34 7.70
C CYS A 97 -13.35 -12.00 6.46
N GLU A 98 -14.26 -11.04 6.59
CA GLU A 98 -15.12 -10.56 5.51
C GLU A 98 -15.12 -9.05 5.48
N TYR A 99 -14.91 -8.51 4.29
CA TYR A 99 -14.97 -7.09 4.01
C TYR A 99 -16.39 -6.67 3.62
N ILE A 100 -16.91 -5.64 4.29
CA ILE A 100 -18.20 -5.02 4.01
C ILE A 100 -17.99 -3.51 3.86
N SER A 101 -18.04 -3.00 2.63
CA SER A 101 -17.68 -1.60 2.30
C SER A 101 -18.37 -0.56 3.20
N ILE A 102 -19.69 -0.66 3.41
CA ILE A 102 -20.46 0.29 4.22
C ILE A 102 -19.99 0.34 5.69
N ARG A 103 -19.50 -0.78 6.23
CA ARG A 103 -19.04 -0.90 7.62
C ARG A 103 -17.56 -0.53 7.75
N ASP A 104 -16.74 -1.03 6.84
CA ASP A 104 -15.28 -1.03 7.01
C ASP A 104 -14.59 0.17 6.35
N CYS A 105 -15.22 0.78 5.34
CA CYS A 105 -14.74 2.01 4.71
C CYS A 105 -15.40 3.25 5.31
N MET A 106 -15.16 3.47 6.61
CA MET A 106 -15.77 4.59 7.33
C MET A 106 -15.44 5.94 6.67
N ASN A 107 -16.45 6.82 6.58
CA ASN A 107 -16.33 8.18 6.03
C ASN A 107 -15.77 8.29 4.60
N ASN A 108 -15.82 7.21 3.80
CA ASN A 108 -15.19 7.13 2.49
C ASN A 108 -13.66 7.37 2.54
N ARG A 109 -13.01 7.01 3.65
CA ARG A 109 -11.56 7.16 3.83
C ARG A 109 -10.93 5.79 4.03
N CYS A 110 -10.72 5.10 2.92
CA CYS A 110 -10.07 3.79 2.87
C CYS A 110 -9.44 3.54 1.50
N ILE A 111 -8.68 2.45 1.37
CA ILE A 111 -8.02 2.09 0.10
C ILE A 111 -9.00 1.84 -1.06
N GLU A 112 -10.19 1.28 -0.82
CA GLU A 112 -11.20 1.06 -1.88
C GLU A 112 -11.59 2.39 -2.55
N VAL A 113 -11.94 3.39 -1.73
CA VAL A 113 -12.34 4.72 -2.24
C VAL A 113 -11.16 5.44 -2.87
N ALA A 114 -9.95 5.29 -2.31
CA ALA A 114 -8.74 5.88 -2.89
C ALA A 114 -8.48 5.33 -4.30
N LEU A 115 -8.55 4.01 -4.49
CA LEU A 115 -8.40 3.38 -5.80
C LEU A 115 -9.43 3.93 -6.78
N LYS A 116 -10.71 3.95 -6.41
CA LYS A 116 -11.78 4.50 -7.28
C LYS A 116 -11.54 5.96 -7.65
N ASN A 117 -11.19 6.80 -6.69
CA ASN A 117 -10.96 8.23 -6.89
C ASN A 117 -9.76 8.48 -7.81
N TYR A 118 -8.61 7.88 -7.52
CA TYR A 118 -7.40 8.12 -8.30
C TYR A 118 -7.46 7.45 -9.67
N SER A 119 -8.18 6.34 -9.85
CA SER A 119 -8.49 5.81 -11.19
C SER A 119 -9.32 6.79 -12.01
N GLN A 120 -10.35 7.42 -11.43
CA GLN A 120 -11.15 8.42 -12.13
C GLN A 120 -10.30 9.64 -12.54
N ARG A 121 -9.47 10.15 -11.63
CA ARG A 121 -8.60 11.30 -11.89
C ARG A 121 -7.54 11.06 -12.98
N LEU A 122 -7.23 9.80 -13.31
CA LEU A 122 -6.30 9.46 -14.39
C LEU A 122 -6.94 9.50 -15.78
N ILE A 123 -8.28 9.44 -15.84
CA ILE A 123 -9.04 9.46 -17.10
C ILE A 123 -9.80 10.78 -17.33
N ASP A 124 -9.87 11.64 -16.32
CA ASP A 124 -10.39 13.02 -16.39
C ASP A 124 -9.37 13.97 -17.04
#